data_AF-A0A8T6ND32-F1
#
_entry.id   AF-A0A8T6ND32-F1
#
_cell.length_a   1.000
_cell.length_b   1.000
_cell.length_c   1.000
_cell.angle_alpha   90.00
_cell.angle_beta   90.00
_cell.angle_gamma   90.00
#
_symmetry.space_group_name_H-M   'P 1'
#
loop_
_entity.id
_entity.type
_entity.pdbx_description
1 polymer ?
#
loop_
_entity_poly.entity_id
_entity_poly.type
_entity_poly.pdbx_seq_one_letter_code
_entity_poly.pdbx_strand_id
1 'polypeptide(L)'
;MVFIVAEIGINHNGDINIAKKLIDMAKRTGCDAVKFQKRTIEKVYSKEILDTPRESPWGTTTREQKLGLEFNKKEYDIINDYCKQNNIEWFASAWDVDSQIFLKQYNSKYNKISSAMLTDIDFLKVVAEEKKHTFISTGMSTMDQVRKAVEVFKQYNCPFELMHSNSTYPMKLEEANLRCIETLRKEFNCDVGYSGH
;
A
#
# COMPACT_ATOMS: atom_id res chain seq x y z
N MET A 1 -20.39 -8.36 3.31
CA MET A 1 -20.07 -7.15 4.11
C MET A 1 -18.82 -6.54 3.50
N VAL A 2 -18.74 -5.22 3.35
CA VAL A 2 -17.59 -4.56 2.69
C VAL A 2 -16.46 -4.38 3.71
N PHE A 3 -15.22 -4.70 3.33
CA PHE A 3 -14.03 -4.45 4.14
C PHE A 3 -13.45 -3.07 3.80
N ILE A 4 -13.39 -2.17 4.77
CA ILE A 4 -13.00 -0.77 4.61
C ILE A 4 -11.61 -0.55 5.22
N VAL A 5 -10.68 -0.09 4.40
CA VAL A 5 -9.30 0.22 4.80
C VAL A 5 -9.09 1.73 4.80
N ALA A 6 -8.70 2.28 5.95
CA ALA A 6 -8.24 3.66 6.03
C ALA A 6 -6.76 3.75 5.62
N GLU A 7 -6.47 4.34 4.46
CA GLU A 7 -5.09 4.61 4.03
C GLU A 7 -4.52 5.81 4.81
N ILE A 8 -3.71 5.51 5.82
CA ILE A 8 -2.91 6.52 6.52
C ILE A 8 -1.74 6.94 5.63
N GLY A 9 -1.13 5.99 4.91
CA GLY A 9 -0.04 6.26 3.98
C GLY A 9 1.10 7.01 4.65
N ILE A 10 1.35 8.24 4.20
CA ILE A 10 2.35 9.18 4.75
C ILE A 10 1.71 10.41 5.43
N ASN A 11 0.39 10.40 5.66
CA ASN A 11 -0.36 11.55 6.21
C ASN A 11 -0.03 11.84 7.69
N HIS A 12 0.77 10.98 8.32
CA HIS A 12 1.30 11.20 9.66
C HIS A 12 2.43 12.25 9.70
N ASN A 13 2.95 12.70 8.56
CA ASN A 13 4.00 13.73 8.48
C ASN A 13 5.18 13.44 9.42
N GLY A 14 5.70 12.21 9.44
CA GLY A 14 6.81 11.84 10.31
C GLY A 14 6.54 11.90 11.83
N ASP A 15 5.30 12.14 12.26
CA ASP A 15 4.93 12.23 13.68
C ASP A 15 4.05 11.04 14.12
N ILE A 16 4.58 10.25 15.03
CA ILE A 16 3.90 9.08 15.59
C ILE A 16 2.60 9.44 16.34
N ASN A 17 2.52 10.64 16.92
CA ASN A 17 1.30 11.10 17.60
C ASN A 17 0.19 11.42 16.58
N ILE A 18 0.55 11.94 15.41
CA ILE A 18 -0.41 12.11 14.31
C ILE A 18 -0.87 10.74 13.82
N ALA A 19 0.05 9.78 13.64
CA ALA A 19 -0.31 8.42 13.25
C ALA A 19 -1.32 7.78 14.23
N LYS A 20 -1.11 7.90 15.55
CA LYS A 20 -2.07 7.42 16.57
C LYS A 20 -3.44 8.08 16.44
N LYS A 21 -3.50 9.40 16.27
CA LYS A 21 -4.77 10.13 16.05
C LYS A 21 -5.51 9.64 14.80
N LEU A 22 -4.78 9.33 13.72
CA LEU A 22 -5.36 8.79 12.49
C LEU A 22 -5.90 7.36 12.71
N ILE A 23 -5.19 6.52 13.47
CA ILE A 23 -5.67 5.18 13.86
C ILE A 23 -6.96 5.30 14.69
N ASP A 24 -6.98 6.17 15.69
CA ASP A 24 -8.16 6.39 16.54
C ASP A 24 -9.38 6.84 15.71
N MET A 25 -9.14 7.73 14.74
CA MET A 25 -10.19 8.21 13.85
C MET A 25 -10.75 7.06 13.00
N ALA A 26 -9.88 6.29 12.34
CA ALA A 26 -10.28 5.16 11.51
C ALA A 26 -11.10 4.13 12.32
N LYS A 27 -10.67 3.82 13.54
CA LYS A 27 -11.40 2.91 14.43
C LYS A 27 -12.77 3.48 14.81
N ARG A 28 -12.83 4.75 15.18
CA ARG A 28 -14.08 5.43 15.58
C ARG A 28 -15.09 5.51 14.43
N THR A 29 -14.62 5.65 13.19
CA THR A 29 -15.47 5.68 12.00
C THR A 29 -15.87 4.30 11.49
N GLY A 30 -15.42 3.23 12.16
CA GLY A 30 -15.80 1.86 11.82
C GLY A 30 -15.00 1.26 10.65
N CYS A 31 -13.79 1.74 10.36
CA CYS A 31 -12.90 1.05 9.43
C CYS A 31 -12.44 -0.29 10.00
N ASP A 32 -12.29 -1.29 9.14
CA ASP A 32 -11.85 -2.62 9.52
C ASP A 32 -10.33 -2.69 9.73
N ALA A 33 -9.58 -1.89 8.96
CA ALA A 33 -8.13 -1.82 9.05
C ALA A 33 -7.57 -0.44 8.73
N VAL A 34 -6.35 -0.19 9.18
CA VAL A 34 -5.51 0.94 8.75
C VAL A 34 -4.35 0.44 7.89
N LYS A 35 -3.92 1.26 6.92
CA LYS A 35 -2.81 0.92 6.03
C LYS A 35 -1.75 2.02 5.97
N PHE A 36 -0.50 1.59 6.06
CA PHE A 36 0.70 2.44 5.98
C PHE A 36 1.51 2.14 4.71
N GLN A 37 2.64 2.82 4.55
CA GLN A 37 3.58 2.58 3.45
C GLN A 37 5.00 2.46 3.99
N LYS A 38 5.76 1.47 3.50
CA LYS A 38 7.17 1.28 3.82
C LYS A 38 8.02 1.32 2.55
N ARG A 39 9.09 2.10 2.60
CA ARG A 39 10.07 2.27 1.51
C ARG A 39 11.49 2.20 2.05
N THR A 40 12.38 1.72 1.20
CA THR A 40 13.82 1.99 1.29
C THR A 40 14.11 3.13 0.33
N ILE A 41 14.18 4.37 0.85
CA ILE A 41 14.18 5.61 0.04
C ILE A 41 15.23 5.57 -1.08
N GLU A 42 16.45 5.13 -0.77
CA GLU A 42 17.57 5.05 -1.71
C GLU A 42 17.38 4.01 -2.82
N LYS A 43 16.47 3.06 -2.66
CA LYS A 43 16.14 2.05 -3.67
C LYS A 43 14.97 2.45 -4.54
N VAL A 44 13.96 3.08 -3.93
CA VAL A 44 12.70 3.43 -4.60
C VAL A 44 12.86 4.64 -5.52
N TYR A 45 13.75 5.57 -5.15
CA TYR A 45 13.95 6.81 -5.90
C TYR A 45 15.36 6.86 -6.49
N SER A 46 15.47 7.38 -7.72
CA SER A 46 16.78 7.63 -8.32
C SER A 46 17.48 8.77 -7.58
N LYS A 47 18.82 8.80 -7.66
CA LYS A 47 19.62 9.86 -7.06
C LYS A 47 19.23 11.23 -7.62
N GLU A 48 18.98 11.33 -8.93
CA GLU A 48 18.58 12.60 -9.55
C GLU A 48 17.29 13.14 -8.95
N ILE A 49 16.31 12.26 -8.69
CA ILE A 49 15.03 12.65 -8.06
C ILE A 49 15.23 13.06 -6.60
N LEU A 50 16.03 12.30 -5.85
CA LEU A 50 16.30 12.60 -4.44
C LEU A 50 17.04 13.93 -4.24
N ASP A 51 17.94 14.27 -5.17
CA ASP A 51 18.75 15.49 -5.08
C ASP A 51 18.02 16.73 -5.65
N THR A 52 16.77 16.61 -6.11
CA THR A 52 15.97 17.76 -6.54
C THR A 52 15.62 18.71 -5.39
N PRO A 53 15.60 20.04 -5.62
CA PRO A 53 15.17 21.01 -4.62
C PRO A 53 13.70 20.83 -4.24
N ARG A 54 13.41 20.82 -2.94
CA ARG A 54 12.07 20.78 -2.37
C ARG A 54 12.06 21.30 -0.94
N GLU A 55 11.42 22.46 -0.75
CA GLU A 55 11.21 23.01 0.60
C GLU A 55 10.24 22.15 1.41
N SER A 56 10.64 21.80 2.63
CA SER A 56 9.85 21.01 3.56
C SER A 56 10.29 21.22 5.01
N PRO A 57 9.50 20.81 6.02
CA PRO A 57 9.92 20.86 7.43
C PRO A 57 11.20 20.07 7.76
N TRP A 58 11.65 19.18 6.88
CA TRP A 58 12.81 18.32 7.10
C TRP A 58 14.07 18.78 6.36
N GLY A 59 13.97 19.77 5.48
CA GLY A 59 15.07 20.23 4.65
C GLY A 59 14.62 20.79 3.31
N THR A 60 15.60 21.01 2.43
CA THR A 60 15.46 21.71 1.15
C THR A 60 15.58 20.77 -0.06
N THR A 61 15.70 19.47 0.16
CA THR A 61 15.76 18.44 -0.89
C THR A 61 14.61 17.45 -0.80
N THR A 62 14.28 16.81 -1.94
CA THR A 62 13.32 15.70 -1.97
C THR A 62 13.77 14.55 -1.05
N ARG A 63 15.07 14.27 -0.99
CA ARG A 63 15.65 13.27 -0.08
C ARG A 63 15.29 13.52 1.37
N GLU A 64 15.54 14.73 1.88
CA GLU A 64 15.28 15.09 3.27
C GLU A 64 13.79 14.98 3.61
N GLN A 65 12.90 15.44 2.71
CA GLN A 65 11.47 15.26 2.89
C GLN A 65 11.09 13.77 2.99
N LYS A 66 11.60 12.94 2.08
CA LYS A 66 11.28 11.51 2.02
C LYS A 66 11.79 10.77 3.25
N LEU A 67 13.00 11.07 3.71
CA LEU A 67 13.56 10.50 4.92
C LEU A 67 12.80 10.94 6.17
N GLY A 68 12.39 12.22 6.23
CA GLY A 68 11.60 12.75 7.33
C GLY A 68 10.19 12.16 7.46
N LEU A 69 9.61 11.72 6.34
CA LEU A 69 8.32 11.04 6.29
C LEU A 69 8.41 9.54 6.55
N GLU A 70 9.55 8.90 6.28
CA GLU A 70 9.68 7.45 6.32
C GLU A 70 9.88 6.95 7.75
N PHE A 71 8.87 6.25 8.28
CA PHE A 71 8.96 5.62 9.59
C PHE A 71 9.94 4.45 9.61
N ASN A 72 10.64 4.32 10.74
CA ASN A 72 11.59 3.25 10.99
C ASN A 72 11.03 2.26 12.01
N LYS A 73 11.87 1.30 12.41
CA LYS A 73 11.48 0.21 13.30
C LYS A 73 10.78 0.70 14.57
N LYS A 74 11.32 1.75 15.20
CA LYS A 74 10.75 2.30 16.45
C LYS A 74 9.30 2.74 16.27
N GLU A 75 8.98 3.44 15.18
CA GLU A 75 7.63 3.92 14.91
C GLU A 75 6.68 2.77 14.54
N TYR A 76 7.15 1.82 13.72
CA TYR A 76 6.36 0.64 13.35
C TYR A 76 6.09 -0.30 14.54
N ASP A 77 7.04 -0.44 15.48
CA ASP A 77 6.83 -1.17 16.74
C ASP A 77 5.69 -0.50 17.56
N ILE A 78 5.70 0.83 17.65
CA ILE A 78 4.62 1.59 18.32
C ILE A 78 3.28 1.41 17.61
N ILE A 79 3.25 1.50 16.27
CA ILE A 79 2.01 1.29 15.48
C ILE A 79 1.45 -0.09 15.74
N ASN A 80 2.30 -1.11 15.72
CA ASN A 80 1.90 -2.49 15.93
C ASN A 80 1.24 -2.70 17.29
N ASP A 81 1.86 -2.22 18.35
CA ASP A 81 1.33 -2.36 19.71
C ASP A 81 0.05 -1.53 19.89
N TYR A 82 0.01 -0.32 19.32
CA TYR A 82 -1.14 0.56 19.42
C TYR A 82 -2.38 -0.01 18.70
N CYS A 83 -2.21 -0.56 17.49
CA CYS A 83 -3.29 -1.21 16.75
C CYS A 83 -3.83 -2.45 17.49
N LYS A 84 -2.94 -3.26 18.09
CA LYS A 84 -3.33 -4.41 18.93
C LYS A 84 -4.16 -3.99 20.15
N GLN A 85 -3.71 -2.96 20.87
CA GLN A 85 -4.43 -2.43 22.05
C GLN A 85 -5.82 -1.89 21.69
N ASN A 86 -5.97 -1.32 20.49
CA ASN A 86 -7.23 -0.74 20.01
C ASN A 86 -8.09 -1.73 19.20
N ASN A 87 -7.66 -3.00 19.08
CA ASN A 87 -8.34 -4.04 18.33
C ASN A 87 -8.71 -3.59 16.90
N ILE A 88 -7.74 -3.07 16.16
CA ILE A 88 -7.86 -2.71 14.74
C ILE A 88 -6.74 -3.39 13.95
N GLU A 89 -7.10 -3.99 12.82
CA GLU A 89 -6.13 -4.62 11.94
C GLU A 89 -5.24 -3.56 11.28
N TRP A 90 -3.98 -3.90 11.02
CA TRP A 90 -3.09 -3.03 10.28
C TRP A 90 -2.14 -3.80 9.38
N PHE A 91 -1.77 -3.15 8.28
CA PHE A 91 -0.79 -3.64 7.32
C PHE A 91 -0.15 -2.45 6.59
N ALA A 92 0.78 -2.73 5.68
CA ALA A 92 1.42 -1.69 4.88
C ALA A 92 1.67 -2.14 3.44
N SER A 93 1.80 -1.18 2.55
CA SER A 93 2.33 -1.39 1.20
C SER A 93 3.85 -1.24 1.22
N ALA A 94 4.58 -2.30 0.92
CA ALA A 94 5.99 -2.21 0.58
C ALA A 94 6.19 -1.65 -0.84
N TRP A 95 7.25 -0.88 -1.02
CA TRP A 95 7.64 -0.32 -2.33
C TRP A 95 8.94 -0.94 -2.87
N ASP A 96 9.51 -1.90 -2.15
CA ASP A 96 10.71 -2.63 -2.50
C ASP A 96 10.79 -3.91 -1.66
N VAL A 97 11.65 -4.84 -2.07
CA VAL A 97 11.83 -6.14 -1.41
C VAL A 97 12.30 -5.99 0.05
N ASP A 98 13.20 -5.05 0.35
CA ASP A 98 13.70 -4.87 1.72
C ASP A 98 12.58 -4.37 2.64
N SER A 99 11.73 -3.47 2.14
CA SER A 99 10.52 -3.03 2.84
C SER A 99 9.56 -4.18 3.11
N GLN A 100 9.37 -5.11 2.16
CA GLN A 100 8.54 -6.29 2.38
C GLN A 100 9.16 -7.20 3.46
N ILE A 101 10.46 -7.48 3.37
CA ILE A 101 11.19 -8.27 4.37
C ILE A 101 11.10 -7.62 5.75
N PHE A 102 11.23 -6.30 5.84
CA PHE A 102 11.02 -5.54 7.06
C PHE A 102 9.61 -5.75 7.62
N LEU A 103 8.56 -5.68 6.78
CA LEU A 103 7.18 -5.82 7.24
C LEU A 103 6.84 -7.23 7.73
N LYS A 104 7.52 -8.29 7.24
CA LYS A 104 7.28 -9.68 7.67
C LYS A 104 7.34 -9.87 9.19
N GLN A 105 8.18 -9.10 9.88
CA GLN A 105 8.37 -9.21 11.34
C GLN A 105 7.08 -8.92 12.13
N TYR A 106 6.15 -8.15 11.57
CA TYR A 106 4.91 -7.75 12.25
C TYR A 106 3.77 -8.76 12.08
N ASN A 107 3.97 -9.76 11.21
CA ASN A 107 3.00 -10.79 10.90
C ASN A 107 1.57 -10.27 10.61
N SER A 108 1.44 -9.14 9.89
CA SER A 108 0.14 -8.63 9.44
C SER A 108 -0.64 -9.69 8.67
N LYS A 109 -1.96 -9.66 8.78
CA LYS A 109 -2.88 -10.61 8.11
C LYS A 109 -2.94 -10.43 6.59
N TYR A 110 -2.67 -9.21 6.12
CA TYR A 110 -2.82 -8.81 4.73
C TYR A 110 -1.54 -8.20 4.17
N ASN A 111 -1.36 -8.35 2.85
CA ASN A 111 -0.36 -7.61 2.07
C ASN A 111 -1.07 -6.67 1.08
N LYS A 112 -0.34 -5.65 0.59
CA LYS A 112 -0.84 -4.72 -0.44
C LYS A 112 0.21 -4.47 -1.51
N ILE A 113 -0.14 -4.74 -2.76
CA ILE A 113 0.62 -4.31 -3.94
C ILE A 113 0.07 -2.97 -4.40
N SER A 114 0.89 -1.92 -4.44
CA SER A 114 0.50 -0.63 -5.02
C SER A 114 0.47 -0.73 -6.55
N SER A 115 -0.30 0.14 -7.22
CA SER A 115 -0.38 0.18 -8.68
C SER A 115 1.00 0.28 -9.35
N ALA A 116 1.91 1.06 -8.74
CA ALA A 116 3.26 1.26 -9.25
C ALA A 116 4.14 -0.01 -9.18
N MET A 117 3.82 -0.94 -8.27
CA MET A 117 4.57 -2.18 -8.07
C MET A 117 3.97 -3.37 -8.84
N LEU A 118 2.84 -3.21 -9.52
CA LEU A 118 2.13 -4.32 -10.18
C LEU A 118 3.01 -5.06 -11.20
N THR A 119 3.87 -4.33 -11.91
CA THR A 119 4.70 -4.89 -12.98
C THR A 119 6.05 -5.43 -12.50
N ASP A 120 6.38 -5.26 -11.22
CA ASP A 120 7.60 -5.79 -10.62
C ASP A 120 7.40 -7.26 -10.22
N ILE A 121 7.59 -8.17 -11.19
CA ILE A 121 7.31 -9.59 -11.03
C ILE A 121 8.14 -10.23 -9.91
N ASP A 122 9.39 -9.80 -9.70
CA ASP A 122 10.23 -10.37 -8.66
C ASP A 122 9.78 -9.92 -7.27
N PHE A 123 9.36 -8.66 -7.11
CA PHE A 123 8.67 -8.20 -5.91
C PHE A 123 7.37 -8.98 -5.68
N LEU A 124 6.55 -9.21 -6.71
CA LEU A 124 5.30 -9.97 -6.58
C LEU A 124 5.55 -11.40 -6.08
N LYS A 125 6.60 -12.08 -6.57
CA LYS A 125 6.96 -13.43 -6.10
C LYS A 125 7.27 -13.42 -4.59
N VAL A 126 8.10 -12.47 -4.14
CA VAL A 126 8.45 -12.34 -2.71
C VAL A 126 7.20 -12.16 -1.84
N VAL A 127 6.25 -11.33 -2.29
CA VAL A 127 4.99 -11.12 -1.55
C VAL A 127 4.10 -12.37 -1.60
N ALA A 128 4.00 -13.03 -2.76
CA ALA A 128 3.15 -14.20 -2.96
C ALA A 128 3.64 -15.44 -2.18
N GLU A 129 4.95 -15.59 -1.98
CA GLU A 129 5.56 -16.64 -1.16
C GLU A 129 5.07 -16.64 0.29
N GLU A 130 4.66 -15.48 0.81
CA GLU A 130 4.12 -15.37 2.17
C GLU A 130 2.74 -16.00 2.32
N LYS A 131 2.03 -16.26 1.20
CA LYS A 131 0.68 -16.85 1.16
C LYS A 131 -0.35 -16.12 2.02
N LYS A 132 -0.17 -14.81 2.18
CA LYS A 132 -1.09 -13.92 2.88
C LYS A 132 -2.08 -13.32 1.89
N HIS A 133 -3.31 -13.11 2.34
CA HIS A 133 -4.32 -12.48 1.49
C HIS A 133 -3.83 -11.10 1.03
N THR A 134 -3.74 -10.92 -0.29
CA THR A 134 -3.07 -9.75 -0.88
C THR A 134 -4.03 -8.92 -1.71
N PHE A 135 -4.14 -7.63 -1.37
CA PHE A 135 -4.89 -6.66 -2.16
C PHE A 135 -3.99 -6.06 -3.26
N ILE A 136 -4.37 -6.18 -4.53
CA ILE A 136 -3.53 -5.81 -5.67
C ILE A 136 -4.16 -4.67 -6.46
N SER A 137 -3.58 -3.46 -6.41
CA SER A 137 -4.12 -2.34 -7.19
C SER A 137 -3.71 -2.41 -8.65
N THR A 138 -4.65 -2.08 -9.54
CA THR A 138 -4.50 -2.23 -11.00
C THR A 138 -4.44 -0.90 -11.75
N GLY A 139 -4.17 0.21 -11.05
CA GLY A 139 -4.03 1.51 -11.69
C GLY A 139 -2.82 1.55 -12.63
N MET A 140 -2.85 2.42 -13.64
CA MET A 140 -1.76 2.60 -14.62
C MET A 140 -1.36 1.32 -15.39
N SER A 141 -2.21 0.29 -15.37
CA SER A 141 -1.84 -1.04 -15.86
C SER A 141 -2.78 -1.53 -16.96
N THR A 142 -2.22 -2.22 -17.94
CA THR A 142 -2.98 -2.92 -18.98
C THR A 142 -3.51 -4.26 -18.46
N MET A 143 -4.53 -4.82 -19.12
CA MET A 143 -5.07 -6.14 -18.78
C MET A 143 -4.00 -7.24 -18.83
N ASP A 144 -3.04 -7.15 -19.74
CA ASP A 144 -1.94 -8.11 -19.84
C ASP A 144 -0.97 -8.03 -18.66
N GLN A 145 -0.70 -6.81 -18.16
CA GLN A 145 0.10 -6.61 -16.95
C GLN A 145 -0.62 -7.17 -15.71
N VAL A 146 -1.93 -6.93 -15.60
CA VAL A 146 -2.76 -7.52 -14.53
C VAL A 146 -2.76 -9.04 -14.62
N ARG A 147 -2.87 -9.62 -15.82
CA ARG A 147 -2.84 -11.08 -16.02
C ARG A 147 -1.54 -11.70 -15.52
N LYS A 148 -0.40 -11.10 -15.84
CA LYS A 148 0.92 -11.55 -15.35
C LYS A 148 1.00 -11.51 -13.82
N ALA A 149 0.47 -10.46 -13.19
CA ALA A 149 0.42 -10.40 -11.73
C ALA A 149 -0.46 -11.52 -11.16
N VAL A 150 -1.67 -11.72 -11.70
CA VAL A 150 -2.58 -12.79 -11.28
C VAL A 150 -1.94 -14.18 -11.43
N GLU A 151 -1.22 -14.43 -12.51
CA GLU A 151 -0.50 -15.69 -12.74
C GLU A 151 0.53 -15.98 -11.64
N VAL A 152 1.29 -14.97 -11.20
CA VAL A 152 2.22 -15.11 -10.06
C VAL A 152 1.47 -15.55 -8.81
N PHE A 153 0.42 -14.84 -8.40
CA PHE A 153 -0.31 -15.18 -7.18
C PHE A 153 -0.97 -16.57 -7.25
N LYS A 154 -1.48 -16.97 -8.42
CA LYS A 154 -2.00 -18.32 -8.66
C LYS A 154 -0.90 -19.39 -8.56
N GLN A 155 0.27 -19.16 -9.14
CA GLN A 155 1.39 -20.11 -9.08
C GLN A 155 1.84 -20.42 -7.64
N TYR A 156 1.84 -19.42 -6.76
CA TYR A 156 2.20 -19.59 -5.35
C TYR A 156 1.04 -20.05 -4.46
N ASN A 157 -0.15 -20.25 -5.02
CA ASN A 157 -1.40 -20.48 -4.28
C ASN A 157 -1.64 -19.41 -3.19
N CYS A 158 -1.36 -18.16 -3.52
CA CYS A 158 -1.53 -17.02 -2.63
C CYS A 158 -2.91 -16.38 -2.86
N PRO A 159 -3.77 -16.25 -1.83
CA PRO A 159 -5.07 -15.61 -1.99
C PRO A 159 -4.92 -14.13 -2.30
N PHE A 160 -5.73 -13.61 -3.22
CA PHE A 160 -5.66 -12.22 -3.63
C PHE A 160 -7.02 -11.65 -4.03
N GLU A 161 -7.11 -10.33 -4.01
CA GLU A 161 -8.20 -9.54 -4.58
C GLU A 161 -7.62 -8.44 -5.47
N LEU A 162 -8.27 -8.16 -6.59
CA LEU A 162 -7.90 -7.01 -7.43
C LEU A 162 -8.59 -5.75 -6.91
N MET A 163 -7.91 -4.62 -6.98
CA MET A 163 -8.45 -3.33 -6.58
C MET A 163 -8.46 -2.42 -7.80
N HIS A 164 -9.66 -2.20 -8.37
CA HIS A 164 -9.83 -1.18 -9.41
C HIS A 164 -9.36 0.17 -8.85
N SER A 165 -8.48 0.84 -9.56
CA SER A 165 -7.84 2.08 -9.11
C SER A 165 -7.58 2.99 -10.30
N ASN A 166 -7.83 4.29 -10.16
CA ASN A 166 -7.30 5.32 -11.06
C ASN A 166 -6.21 6.07 -10.29
N SER A 167 -5.00 6.25 -10.82
CA SER A 167 -3.85 6.79 -10.08
C SER A 167 -3.64 8.31 -10.23
N THR A 168 -4.71 9.07 -10.49
CA THR A 168 -4.71 10.55 -10.44
C THR A 168 -5.12 11.04 -9.04
N TYR A 169 -4.52 12.15 -8.57
CA TYR A 169 -4.70 12.68 -7.21
C TYR A 169 -4.94 14.20 -7.24
N PRO A 170 -6.17 14.70 -7.01
CA PRO A 170 -7.42 13.92 -6.90
C PRO A 170 -7.88 13.38 -8.26
N MET A 171 -8.70 12.33 -8.23
CA MET A 171 -9.30 11.75 -9.43
C MET A 171 -10.55 12.52 -9.83
N LYS A 172 -10.70 12.81 -11.14
CA LYS A 172 -11.95 13.38 -11.67
C LYS A 172 -13.06 12.32 -11.70
N LEU A 173 -14.29 12.69 -11.41
CA LEU A 173 -15.42 11.75 -11.31
C LEU A 173 -15.64 10.95 -12.60
N GLU A 174 -15.51 11.60 -13.75
CA GLU A 174 -15.64 10.99 -15.08
C GLU A 174 -14.54 9.95 -15.37
N GLU A 175 -13.40 10.02 -14.68
CA GLU A 175 -12.28 9.09 -14.83
C GLU A 175 -12.38 7.89 -13.88
N ALA A 176 -13.41 7.82 -13.03
CA ALA A 176 -13.58 6.75 -12.05
C ALA A 176 -13.76 5.37 -12.70
N ASN A 177 -14.40 5.31 -13.86
CA ASN A 177 -14.63 4.09 -14.65
C ASN A 177 -15.03 2.85 -13.80
N LEU A 178 -16.01 3.00 -12.90
CA LEU A 178 -16.38 1.95 -11.94
C LEU A 178 -16.83 0.63 -12.59
N ARG A 179 -17.24 0.65 -13.87
CA ARG A 179 -17.55 -0.55 -14.65
C ARG A 179 -16.35 -1.50 -14.78
N CYS A 180 -15.12 -0.99 -14.63
CA CYS A 180 -13.91 -1.80 -14.63
C CYS A 180 -13.91 -2.87 -13.53
N ILE A 181 -14.59 -2.63 -12.39
CA ILE A 181 -14.74 -3.64 -11.32
C ILE A 181 -15.39 -4.92 -11.88
N GLU A 182 -16.46 -4.78 -12.65
CA GLU A 182 -17.14 -5.92 -13.28
C GLU A 182 -16.29 -6.58 -14.36
N THR A 183 -15.54 -5.77 -15.13
CA THR A 183 -14.62 -6.28 -16.16
C THR A 183 -13.52 -7.14 -15.55
N LEU A 184 -12.85 -6.66 -14.50
CA LEU A 184 -11.79 -7.39 -13.81
C LEU A 184 -12.32 -8.68 -13.17
N ARG A 185 -13.50 -8.63 -12.55
CA ARG A 185 -14.14 -9.79 -11.92
C ARG A 185 -14.40 -10.90 -12.95
N LYS A 186 -14.96 -10.53 -14.11
CA LYS A 186 -15.25 -11.48 -15.20
C LYS A 186 -13.99 -12.06 -15.82
N GLU A 187 -13.00 -11.23 -16.10
CA GLU A 187 -11.75 -11.67 -16.76
C GLU A 187 -10.93 -12.61 -15.89
N PHE A 188 -10.74 -12.27 -14.61
CA PHE A 188 -9.80 -12.98 -13.74
C PHE A 188 -10.45 -13.99 -12.80
N ASN A 189 -11.79 -14.00 -12.73
CA ASN A 189 -12.60 -14.85 -11.86
C ASN A 189 -12.12 -14.80 -10.40
N CYS A 190 -11.99 -13.58 -9.87
CA CYS A 190 -11.59 -13.29 -8.50
C CYS A 190 -12.45 -12.19 -7.90
N ASP A 191 -12.38 -12.02 -6.59
CA ASP A 191 -12.96 -10.88 -5.91
C ASP A 191 -12.27 -9.58 -6.32
N VAL A 192 -13.06 -8.50 -6.39
CA VAL A 192 -12.61 -7.19 -6.86
C VAL A 192 -13.20 -6.09 -5.98
N GLY A 193 -12.31 -5.28 -5.41
CA GLY A 193 -12.63 -4.07 -4.66
C GLY A 193 -12.27 -2.79 -5.42
N TYR A 194 -12.28 -1.66 -4.69
CA TYR A 194 -11.98 -0.34 -5.21
C TYR A 194 -10.97 0.39 -4.31
N SER A 195 -9.98 1.05 -4.93
CA SER A 195 -9.03 1.95 -4.26
C SER A 195 -9.13 3.32 -4.93
N GLY A 196 -9.83 4.25 -4.26
CA GLY A 196 -10.09 5.61 -4.77
C GLY A 196 -9.13 6.66 -4.24
N HIS A 197 -9.07 7.81 -4.94
CA HIS A 197 -8.25 8.99 -4.61
C HIS A 197 -9.04 10.28 -4.80
#